data_AF-A0A7Y5FB81-F1
#
_entry.id   AF-A0A7Y5FB81-F1
#
_cell.length_a   1.000
_cell.length_b   1.000
_cell.length_c   1.000
_cell.angle_alpha   90.00
_cell.angle_beta   90.00
_cell.angle_gamma   90.00
#
_symmetry.space_group_name_H-M   'P 1'
#
loop_
_entity.id
_entity.type
_entity.pdbx_description
1 polymer ?
#
loop_
_entity_poly.entity_id
_entity_poly.type
_entity_poly.pdbx_seq_one_letter_code
_entity_poly.pdbx_strand_id
1 'polypeptide(L)'
;MTVPDIERNASKRIVCVDQLRGYAIFGMLIVNAKGLFFSPVEKYFAGSEWQAAYEAFIFQISHHRENFTYADTIAPLFVFVVGMGMRLSWLRRSAGANAAESRKALLKRYCLLVLIGFTIYTGWLWDALTDIGLAGLLAIPLIDKKPRTRVIAAFVFVLAYQCIHSFTSYGHWSMHGKFSEADPEYVPLLVRLVPLDDTLFAVTLNGGPLGPLSWVMMLLFGSVAYDVLSAKNEKRFVVQCAAWGVGLCALGYALHVAWGSAKPEWPFSARYMTAPFPLWSTGLCFLQLLAFYLLCDKLNIRVPTFTSVGMNPLALYIFQSLFLDVADDFAPEQLSLFVGVLGFFAFWGLIAGAAYYLHRKRIYIKL
;
A
#
# COMPACT_ATOMS: atom_id res chain seq x y z
N MET A 1 28.70 21.92 -0.54
CA MET A 1 28.98 20.52 -0.14
C MET A 1 29.56 19.82 -1.34
N THR A 2 30.77 19.29 -1.21
CA THR A 2 31.45 18.55 -2.29
C THR A 2 30.90 17.12 -2.35
N VAL A 3 30.98 16.49 -3.53
CA VAL A 3 30.52 15.11 -3.80
C VAL A 3 30.99 14.07 -2.75
N PRO A 4 32.22 14.14 -2.18
CA PRO A 4 32.67 13.18 -1.16
C PRO A 4 31.90 13.26 0.17
N ASP A 5 31.40 14.44 0.56
CA ASP A 5 30.63 14.62 1.79
C ASP A 5 29.22 14.01 1.68
N ILE A 6 28.69 13.91 0.46
CA ILE A 6 27.42 13.24 0.17
C ILE A 6 27.60 11.74 0.31
N GLU A 7 28.70 11.15 -0.20
CA GLU A 7 28.97 9.72 -0.11
C GLU A 7 29.31 9.25 1.32
N ARG A 8 30.07 10.03 2.10
CA ARG A 8 30.36 9.70 3.51
C ARG A 8 29.15 9.82 4.43
N ASN A 9 28.22 10.76 4.16
CA ASN A 9 27.00 10.94 4.96
C ASN A 9 25.79 10.14 4.47
N ALA A 10 25.85 9.53 3.28
CA ALA A 10 24.76 8.75 2.67
C ALA A 10 24.59 7.32 3.22
N SER A 11 25.42 6.88 4.17
CA SER A 11 25.42 5.49 4.68
C SER A 11 24.70 5.29 6.03
N LYS A 12 24.15 6.33 6.66
CA LYS A 12 23.26 6.11 7.82
C LYS A 12 21.87 5.71 7.33
N ARG A 13 21.75 4.41 7.08
CA ARG A 13 20.52 3.67 6.88
C ARG A 13 19.49 4.08 7.95
N ILE A 14 18.28 4.45 7.51
CA ILE A 14 17.23 4.91 8.42
C ILE A 14 16.47 3.69 8.94
N VAL A 15 16.75 3.31 10.18
CA VAL A 15 16.28 2.05 10.77
C VAL A 15 14.76 2.00 10.83
N CYS A 16 14.10 3.05 11.30
CA CYS A 16 12.63 3.10 11.37
C CYS A 16 11.97 2.84 10.01
N VAL A 17 12.53 3.35 8.90
CA VAL A 17 11.97 3.15 7.56
C VAL A 17 12.10 1.69 7.11
N ASP A 18 13.22 1.03 7.41
CA ASP A 18 13.41 -0.37 7.07
C ASP A 18 12.52 -1.29 7.91
N GLN A 19 12.36 -0.98 9.19
CA GLN A 19 11.43 -1.68 10.08
C GLN A 19 9.98 -1.51 9.61
N LEU A 20 9.60 -0.30 9.20
CA LEU A 20 8.27 0.00 8.67
C LEU A 20 7.99 -0.77 7.37
N ARG A 21 8.97 -0.90 6.47
CA ARG A 21 8.85 -1.76 5.27
C ARG A 21 8.66 -3.22 5.64
N GLY A 22 9.48 -3.73 6.55
CA GLY A 22 9.39 -5.12 7.01
C GLY A 22 8.03 -5.42 7.64
N TYR A 23 7.51 -4.49 8.44
CA TYR A 23 6.17 -4.56 9.00
C TYR A 23 5.08 -4.55 7.92
N ALA A 24 5.18 -3.69 6.90
CA ALA A 24 4.23 -3.70 5.78
C ALA A 24 4.19 -5.07 5.07
N ILE A 25 5.36 -5.69 4.80
CA ILE A 25 5.42 -7.04 4.21
C ILE A 25 4.81 -8.09 5.15
N PHE A 26 5.14 -8.04 6.44
CA PHE A 26 4.56 -8.95 7.44
C PHE A 26 3.03 -8.83 7.50
N GLY A 27 2.50 -7.60 7.49
CA GLY A 27 1.07 -7.36 7.42
C GLY A 27 0.43 -7.93 6.16
N MET A 28 1.06 -7.76 4.98
CA MET A 28 0.55 -8.34 3.74
C MET A 28 0.51 -9.87 3.80
N LEU A 29 1.53 -10.50 4.39
CA LEU A 29 1.57 -11.96 4.59
C LEU A 29 0.45 -12.45 5.51
N ILE A 30 0.16 -11.74 6.61
CA ILE A 30 -0.96 -12.09 7.50
C ILE A 30 -2.29 -12.07 6.75
N VAL A 31 -2.53 -10.97 6.01
CA VAL A 31 -3.80 -10.76 5.30
C VAL A 31 -3.96 -11.75 4.14
N ASN A 32 -2.92 -11.92 3.33
CA ASN A 32 -2.96 -12.79 2.14
C ASN A 32 -3.02 -14.27 2.52
N ALA A 33 -2.32 -14.68 3.60
CA ALA A 33 -2.31 -16.09 4.03
C ALA A 33 -3.50 -16.45 4.95
N LYS A 34 -4.46 -15.54 5.13
CA LYS A 34 -5.66 -15.76 5.95
C LYS A 34 -6.49 -16.95 5.51
N GLY A 35 -6.72 -17.11 4.21
CA GLY A 35 -7.49 -18.23 3.67
C GLY A 35 -6.85 -19.58 3.98
N LEU A 36 -5.51 -19.62 4.02
CA LEU A 36 -4.74 -20.83 4.19
C LEU A 36 -4.57 -21.22 5.67
N PHE A 37 -4.26 -20.27 6.56
CA PHE A 37 -3.85 -20.60 7.93
C PHE A 37 -4.84 -20.21 9.03
N PHE A 38 -5.66 -19.18 8.81
CA PHE A 38 -6.51 -18.59 9.87
C PHE A 38 -7.99 -18.96 9.68
N SER A 39 -8.56 -18.75 8.51
CA SER A 39 -9.98 -19.06 8.25
C SER A 39 -10.35 -20.52 8.53
N PRO A 40 -9.54 -21.54 8.15
CA PRO A 40 -9.91 -22.94 8.36
C PRO A 40 -9.93 -23.39 9.82
N VAL A 41 -9.20 -22.69 10.70
CA VAL A 41 -9.12 -23.05 12.12
C VAL A 41 -10.20 -22.35 12.97
N GLU A 42 -11.01 -21.48 12.37
CA GLU A 42 -12.14 -20.81 13.02
C GLU A 42 -13.11 -21.80 13.67
N LYS A 43 -13.33 -22.96 13.02
CA LYS A 43 -14.17 -24.05 13.53
C LYS A 43 -13.80 -24.56 14.92
N TYR A 44 -12.53 -24.42 15.35
CA TYR A 44 -12.07 -24.85 16.68
C TYR A 44 -12.49 -23.88 17.80
N PHE A 45 -12.91 -22.67 17.43
CA PHE A 45 -13.37 -21.67 18.38
C PHE A 45 -14.90 -21.63 18.49
N ALA A 46 -15.63 -22.31 17.59
CA ALA A 46 -17.09 -22.34 17.61
C ALA A 46 -17.63 -22.91 18.94
N GLY A 47 -18.49 -22.15 19.61
CA GLY A 47 -19.07 -22.47 20.92
C GLY A 47 -18.11 -22.31 22.11
N SER A 48 -16.87 -21.86 21.89
CA SER A 48 -15.90 -21.58 22.95
C SER A 48 -15.97 -20.14 23.45
N GLU A 49 -15.42 -19.88 24.63
CA GLU A 49 -15.24 -18.52 25.16
C GLU A 49 -14.37 -17.59 24.27
N TRP A 50 -13.59 -18.18 23.36
CA TRP A 50 -12.67 -17.49 22.46
C TRP A 50 -13.29 -17.16 21.09
N GLN A 51 -14.52 -17.61 20.81
CA GLN A 51 -15.18 -17.42 19.52
C GLN A 51 -15.19 -15.95 19.09
N ALA A 52 -15.73 -15.07 19.94
CA ALA A 52 -15.87 -13.65 19.61
C ALA A 52 -14.52 -12.95 19.39
N ALA A 53 -13.48 -13.34 20.15
CA ALA A 53 -12.14 -12.79 19.98
C ALA A 53 -11.52 -13.24 18.66
N TYR A 54 -11.74 -14.49 18.25
CA TYR A 54 -11.23 -15.03 17.00
C TYR A 54 -11.96 -14.43 15.78
N GLU A 55 -13.28 -14.32 15.83
CA GLU A 55 -14.08 -13.64 14.80
C GLU A 55 -13.66 -12.18 14.63
N ALA A 56 -13.40 -11.46 15.74
CA ALA A 56 -12.87 -10.10 15.68
C ALA A 56 -11.48 -10.03 15.04
N PHE A 57 -10.61 -11.02 15.31
CA PHE A 57 -9.31 -11.13 14.66
C PHE A 57 -9.46 -11.36 13.14
N ILE A 58 -10.28 -12.34 12.72
CA ILE A 58 -10.57 -12.62 11.31
C ILE A 58 -11.17 -11.40 10.61
N PHE A 59 -12.07 -10.69 11.28
CA PHE A 59 -12.66 -9.45 10.79
C PHE A 59 -11.58 -8.40 10.52
N GLN A 60 -10.63 -8.20 11.44
CA GLN A 60 -9.56 -7.21 11.30
C GLN A 60 -8.59 -7.52 10.15
N ILE A 61 -8.31 -8.80 9.88
CA ILE A 61 -7.41 -9.22 8.78
C ILE A 61 -8.16 -9.49 7.47
N SER A 62 -9.43 -9.06 7.36
CA SER A 62 -10.25 -9.17 6.16
C SER A 62 -10.54 -7.80 5.56
N HIS A 63 -10.61 -7.74 4.23
CA HIS A 63 -11.10 -6.56 3.52
C HIS A 63 -12.63 -6.54 3.50
N HIS A 64 -13.20 -5.35 3.72
CA HIS A 64 -14.65 -5.13 3.71
C HIS A 64 -15.01 -4.03 2.72
N ARG A 65 -16.26 -4.05 2.24
CA ARG A 65 -16.74 -3.04 1.28
C ARG A 65 -17.08 -1.71 1.95
N GLU A 66 -17.45 -1.73 3.23
CA GLU A 66 -17.96 -0.54 3.92
C GLU A 66 -17.12 -0.16 5.14
N ASN A 67 -16.40 -1.12 5.71
CA ASN A 67 -15.63 -0.95 6.92
C ASN A 67 -14.13 -0.84 6.64
N PHE A 68 -13.45 -0.05 7.48
CA PHE A 68 -11.99 -0.01 7.56
C PHE A 68 -11.47 -1.00 8.59
N THR A 69 -10.48 -1.81 8.23
CA THR A 69 -9.83 -2.73 9.16
C THR A 69 -8.31 -2.62 9.12
N TYR A 70 -7.64 -3.39 9.98
CA TYR A 70 -6.19 -3.55 9.93
C TYR A 70 -5.70 -3.90 8.52
N ALA A 71 -6.39 -4.79 7.80
CA ALA A 71 -6.00 -5.19 6.45
C ALA A 71 -5.86 -3.99 5.50
N ASP A 72 -6.75 -3.01 5.65
CA ASP A 72 -6.79 -1.81 4.81
C ASP A 72 -5.65 -0.81 5.10
N THR A 73 -4.92 -0.97 6.21
CA THR A 73 -3.78 -0.09 6.54
C THR A 73 -2.51 -0.46 5.77
N ILE A 74 -2.41 -1.71 5.31
CA ILE A 74 -1.13 -2.31 4.92
C ILE A 74 -0.69 -1.86 3.52
N ALA A 75 -1.55 -2.00 2.52
CA ALA A 75 -1.21 -1.57 1.16
C ALA A 75 -0.90 -0.07 1.09
N PRO A 76 -1.71 0.85 1.69
CA PRO A 76 -1.37 2.26 1.76
C PRO A 76 -0.02 2.55 2.42
N LEU A 77 0.30 1.85 3.51
CA LEU A 77 1.59 1.98 4.17
C LEU A 77 2.73 1.59 3.25
N PHE A 78 2.59 0.48 2.53
CA PHE A 78 3.60 0.03 1.58
C PHE A 78 3.80 1.06 0.46
N VAL A 79 2.73 1.58 -0.13
CA VAL A 79 2.76 2.64 -1.17
C VAL A 79 3.44 3.90 -0.64
N PHE A 80 3.12 4.31 0.58
CA PHE A 80 3.72 5.47 1.23
C PHE A 80 5.24 5.30 1.39
N VAL A 81 5.70 4.12 1.84
CA VAL A 81 7.14 3.87 1.96
C VAL A 81 7.82 3.71 0.60
N VAL A 82 7.12 3.19 -0.42
CA VAL A 82 7.59 3.24 -1.82
C VAL A 82 7.80 4.69 -2.26
N GLY A 83 6.90 5.61 -1.89
CA GLY A 83 7.03 7.05 -2.13
C GLY A 83 8.27 7.67 -1.46
N MET A 84 8.56 7.29 -0.21
CA MET A 84 9.80 7.68 0.47
C MET A 84 11.04 7.19 -0.31
N GLY A 85 10.99 5.93 -0.76
CA GLY A 85 12.05 5.30 -1.55
C GLY A 85 12.24 5.95 -2.93
N MET A 86 11.15 6.33 -3.59
CA MET A 86 11.17 7.03 -4.87
C MET A 86 11.87 8.39 -4.74
N ARG A 87 11.57 9.15 -3.69
CA ARG A 87 12.22 10.44 -3.42
C ARG A 87 13.71 10.31 -3.15
N LEU A 88 14.09 9.34 -2.31
CA LEU A 88 15.50 9.03 -2.05
C LEU A 88 16.22 8.63 -3.34
N SER A 89 15.60 7.78 -4.16
CA SER A 89 16.17 7.34 -5.43
C SER A 89 16.33 8.51 -6.41
N TRP A 90 15.37 9.43 -6.46
CA TRP A 90 15.46 10.64 -7.27
C TRP A 90 16.66 11.48 -6.84
N LEU A 91 16.75 11.85 -5.57
CA LEU A 91 17.82 12.72 -5.05
C LEU A 91 19.22 12.14 -5.28
N ARG A 92 19.38 10.82 -5.13
CA ARG A 92 20.67 10.15 -5.40
C ARG A 92 21.03 10.17 -6.88
N ARG A 93 20.07 9.86 -7.77
CA ARG A 93 20.32 9.77 -9.21
C ARG A 93 20.49 11.14 -9.85
N SER A 94 19.66 12.12 -9.48
CA SER A 94 19.76 13.48 -10.02
C SER A 94 21.04 14.21 -9.60
N ALA A 95 21.75 13.72 -8.59
CA ALA A 95 23.05 14.26 -8.19
C ALA A 95 24.21 13.78 -9.08
N GLY A 96 24.08 12.61 -9.73
CA GLY A 96 25.12 12.02 -10.58
C GLY A 96 24.75 11.88 -12.06
N ALA A 97 23.45 11.91 -12.40
CA ALA A 97 22.90 11.80 -13.75
C ALA A 97 21.97 12.98 -14.03
N ASN A 98 21.70 13.28 -15.30
CA ASN A 98 20.76 14.35 -15.64
C ASN A 98 19.30 13.96 -15.25
N ALA A 99 18.42 14.96 -15.17
CA ALA A 99 17.04 14.77 -14.74
C ALA A 99 16.26 13.81 -15.67
N ALA A 100 16.56 13.80 -16.97
CA ALA A 100 15.86 12.97 -17.94
C ALA A 100 16.19 11.48 -17.76
N GLU A 101 17.47 11.14 -17.55
CA GLU A 101 17.92 9.77 -17.26
C GLU A 101 17.32 9.25 -15.95
N SER A 102 17.27 10.10 -14.93
CA SER A 102 16.65 9.77 -13.65
C SER A 102 15.16 9.45 -13.81
N ARG A 103 14.43 10.23 -14.64
CA ARG A 103 13.02 9.98 -14.97
C ARG A 103 12.84 8.71 -15.80
N LYS A 104 13.68 8.47 -16.82
CA LYS A 104 13.64 7.25 -17.64
C LYS A 104 13.82 6.00 -16.79
N ALA A 105 14.71 6.05 -15.81
CA ALA A 105 14.96 4.92 -14.91
C ALA A 105 13.80 4.68 -13.92
N LEU A 106 13.09 5.73 -13.49
CA LEU A 106 11.85 5.58 -12.71
C LEU A 106 10.71 5.05 -13.59
N LEU A 107 10.57 5.57 -14.82
CA LEU A 107 9.59 5.12 -15.80
C LEU A 107 9.74 3.63 -16.06
N LYS A 108 10.95 3.15 -16.35
CA LYS A 108 11.23 1.72 -16.55
C LYS A 108 10.78 0.88 -15.36
N ARG A 109 11.12 1.30 -14.13
CA ARG A 109 10.78 0.59 -12.89
C ARG A 109 9.27 0.46 -12.72
N TYR A 110 8.54 1.55 -12.85
CA TYR A 110 7.09 1.54 -12.63
C TYR A 110 6.33 0.88 -13.78
N CYS A 111 6.80 0.98 -15.03
CA CYS A 111 6.28 0.18 -16.13
C CYS A 111 6.51 -1.33 -15.91
N LEU A 112 7.67 -1.73 -15.38
CA LEU A 112 7.93 -3.13 -15.05
C LEU A 112 7.02 -3.64 -13.93
N LEU A 113 6.74 -2.80 -12.93
CA LEU A 113 5.77 -3.12 -11.87
C LEU A 113 4.37 -3.35 -12.42
N VAL A 114 3.90 -2.46 -13.30
CA VAL A 114 2.62 -2.62 -13.99
C VAL A 114 2.61 -3.91 -14.80
N LEU A 115 3.65 -4.17 -15.60
CA LEU A 115 3.75 -5.38 -16.40
C LEU A 115 3.69 -6.65 -15.53
N ILE A 116 4.47 -6.70 -14.45
CA ILE A 116 4.46 -7.82 -13.50
C ILE A 116 3.07 -8.01 -12.89
N GLY A 117 2.41 -6.91 -12.49
CA GLY A 117 1.02 -6.91 -12.01
C GLY A 117 0.07 -7.58 -13.00
N PHE A 118 0.04 -7.10 -14.24
CA PHE A 118 -0.81 -7.67 -15.29
C PHE A 118 -0.47 -9.13 -15.65
N THR A 119 0.80 -9.54 -15.55
CA THR A 119 1.22 -10.90 -15.94
C THR A 119 1.05 -11.96 -14.83
N ILE A 120 1.24 -11.58 -13.56
CA ILE A 120 1.22 -12.53 -12.44
C ILE A 120 -0.16 -12.52 -11.76
N TYR A 121 -0.87 -11.39 -11.75
CA TYR A 121 -2.09 -11.20 -10.99
C TYR A 121 -3.32 -11.06 -11.92
N THR A 122 -3.51 -12.00 -12.84
CA THR A 122 -4.57 -11.93 -13.86
C THR A 122 -5.99 -11.93 -13.29
N GLY A 123 -6.22 -12.51 -12.10
CA GLY A 123 -7.50 -12.40 -11.35
C GLY A 123 -7.62 -11.16 -10.45
N TRP A 124 -6.55 -10.39 -10.32
CA TRP A 124 -6.39 -9.28 -9.38
C TRP A 124 -5.74 -8.06 -10.07
N LEU A 125 -6.18 -7.77 -11.30
CA LEU A 125 -5.55 -6.78 -12.18
C LEU A 125 -5.48 -5.38 -11.57
N TRP A 126 -6.50 -4.99 -10.79
CA TRP A 126 -6.59 -3.70 -10.11
C TRP A 126 -6.29 -3.82 -8.61
N ASP A 127 -5.34 -4.68 -8.28
CA ASP A 127 -4.85 -4.85 -6.93
C ASP A 127 -3.55 -4.05 -6.69
N ALA A 128 -3.06 -4.07 -5.45
CA ALA A 128 -2.03 -3.18 -4.93
C ALA A 128 -0.78 -3.05 -5.83
N LEU A 129 -0.33 -4.13 -6.49
CA LEU A 129 0.88 -4.09 -7.31
C LEU A 129 0.73 -3.22 -8.57
N THR A 130 -0.38 -3.36 -9.29
CA THR A 130 -0.69 -2.55 -10.48
C THR A 130 -0.94 -1.10 -10.09
N ASP A 131 -1.68 -0.88 -9.00
CA ASP A 131 -1.95 0.47 -8.47
C ASP A 131 -0.69 1.20 -8.05
N ILE A 132 0.25 0.53 -7.38
CA ILE A 132 1.57 1.10 -7.05
C ILE A 132 2.35 1.46 -8.31
N GLY A 133 2.29 0.60 -9.33
CA GLY A 133 2.90 0.83 -10.64
C GLY A 133 2.36 2.11 -11.29
N LEU A 134 1.05 2.19 -11.48
CA LEU A 134 0.37 3.31 -12.14
C LEU A 134 0.47 4.60 -11.32
N ALA A 135 0.26 4.55 -10.00
CA ALA A 135 0.45 5.71 -9.12
C ALA A 135 1.89 6.22 -9.16
N GLY A 136 2.87 5.31 -9.26
CA GLY A 136 4.27 5.66 -9.46
C GLY A 136 4.52 6.42 -10.76
N LEU A 137 3.91 6.00 -11.86
CA LEU A 137 3.97 6.70 -13.15
C LEU A 137 3.41 8.13 -13.04
N LEU A 138 2.26 8.29 -12.39
CA LEU A 138 1.64 9.60 -12.13
C LEU A 138 2.52 10.51 -11.27
N ALA A 139 3.32 9.94 -10.36
CA ALA A 139 4.20 10.70 -9.48
C ALA A 139 5.52 11.17 -10.12
N ILE A 140 5.99 10.54 -11.21
CA ILE A 140 7.25 10.87 -11.90
C ILE A 140 7.38 12.37 -12.22
N PRO A 141 6.40 13.05 -12.85
CA PRO A 141 6.54 14.47 -13.18
C PRO A 141 6.55 15.40 -11.96
N LEU A 142 6.23 14.88 -10.78
CA LEU A 142 6.06 15.65 -9.54
C LEU A 142 7.18 15.42 -8.53
N ILE A 143 7.93 14.31 -8.66
CA ILE A 143 8.89 13.87 -7.63
C ILE A 143 10.07 14.84 -7.42
N ASP A 144 10.38 15.65 -8.43
CA ASP A 144 11.43 16.67 -8.40
C ASP A 144 10.94 18.02 -7.86
N LYS A 145 9.62 18.20 -7.73
CA LYS A 145 9.00 19.46 -7.31
C LYS A 145 9.10 19.69 -5.80
N LYS A 146 8.92 20.95 -5.41
CA LYS A 146 8.90 21.38 -4.00
C LYS A 146 7.81 20.59 -3.23
N PRO A 147 8.00 20.34 -1.92
CA PRO A 147 7.02 19.61 -1.11
C PRO A 147 5.58 20.13 -1.25
N ARG A 148 5.40 21.47 -1.27
CA ARG A 148 4.07 22.09 -1.45
C ARG A 148 3.39 21.66 -2.74
N THR A 149 4.12 21.60 -3.86
CA THR A 149 3.57 21.18 -5.16
C THR A 149 3.12 19.71 -5.12
N ARG A 150 3.89 18.83 -4.47
CA ARG A 150 3.54 17.42 -4.31
C ARG A 150 2.30 17.23 -3.42
N VAL A 151 2.18 18.01 -2.34
CA VAL A 151 0.98 18.02 -1.49
C VAL A 151 -0.25 18.48 -2.28
N ILE A 152 -0.15 19.61 -2.99
CA ILE A 152 -1.27 20.13 -3.80
C ILE A 152 -1.67 19.10 -4.86
N ALA A 153 -0.71 18.53 -5.58
CA ALA A 153 -0.99 17.51 -6.59
C ALA A 153 -1.67 16.28 -6.00
N ALA A 154 -1.27 15.83 -4.81
CA ALA A 154 -1.91 14.72 -4.11
C ALA A 154 -3.41 14.97 -3.86
N PHE A 155 -3.77 16.15 -3.36
CA PHE A 155 -5.18 16.54 -3.19
C PHE A 155 -5.92 16.69 -4.52
N VAL A 156 -5.26 17.25 -5.55
CA VAL A 156 -5.86 17.40 -6.89
C VAL A 156 -6.20 16.04 -7.50
N PHE A 157 -5.34 15.04 -7.37
CA PHE A 157 -5.63 13.71 -7.90
C PHE A 157 -6.78 13.01 -7.15
N VAL A 158 -6.84 13.11 -5.82
CA VAL A 158 -7.98 12.60 -5.03
C VAL A 158 -9.27 13.32 -5.42
N LEU A 159 -9.23 14.65 -5.58
CA LEU A 159 -10.39 15.42 -6.03
C LEU A 159 -10.83 15.00 -7.45
N ALA A 160 -9.88 14.81 -8.37
CA ALA A 160 -10.17 14.34 -9.72
C ALA A 160 -10.86 12.97 -9.70
N TYR A 161 -10.33 12.01 -8.92
CA TYR A 161 -10.97 10.71 -8.74
C TYR A 161 -12.37 10.83 -8.14
N GLN A 162 -12.53 11.62 -7.07
CA GLN A 162 -13.82 11.81 -6.42
C GLN A 162 -14.86 12.42 -7.36
N CYS A 163 -14.47 13.40 -8.19
CA CYS A 163 -15.36 13.98 -9.19
C CYS A 163 -15.77 12.93 -10.24
N ILE A 164 -14.82 12.13 -10.74
CA ILE A 164 -15.14 11.05 -11.69
C ILE A 164 -16.09 10.03 -11.04
N HIS A 165 -15.81 9.61 -9.81
CA HIS A 165 -16.65 8.66 -9.08
C HIS A 165 -18.04 9.24 -8.79
N SER A 166 -18.16 10.53 -8.46
CA SER A 166 -19.45 11.11 -8.03
C SER A 166 -20.34 11.55 -9.19
N PHE A 167 -19.75 11.92 -10.34
CA PHE A 167 -20.47 12.57 -11.43
C PHE A 167 -20.48 11.78 -12.74
N THR A 168 -20.00 10.54 -12.73
CA THR A 168 -20.00 9.67 -13.93
C THR A 168 -20.46 8.27 -13.59
N SER A 169 -20.76 7.46 -14.61
CA SER A 169 -21.10 6.04 -14.46
C SER A 169 -19.99 5.21 -13.80
N TYR A 170 -18.76 5.76 -13.67
CA TYR A 170 -17.66 5.10 -12.98
C TYR A 170 -17.99 4.73 -11.53
N GLY A 171 -18.63 5.64 -10.78
CA GLY A 171 -19.01 5.35 -9.39
C GLY A 171 -20.14 4.34 -9.28
N HIS A 172 -21.14 4.42 -10.17
CA HIS A 172 -22.23 3.45 -10.22
C HIS A 172 -21.71 2.04 -10.50
N TRP A 173 -20.84 1.89 -11.50
CA TRP A 173 -20.14 0.64 -11.79
C TRP A 173 -19.29 0.16 -10.60
N SER A 174 -18.44 1.02 -10.04
CA SER A 174 -17.53 0.65 -8.95
C SER A 174 -18.29 0.16 -7.71
N MET A 175 -19.37 0.85 -7.33
CA MET A 175 -20.18 0.52 -6.15
C MET A 175 -20.94 -0.81 -6.29
N HIS A 176 -21.52 -1.08 -7.47
CA HIS A 176 -22.39 -2.24 -7.68
C HIS A 176 -21.66 -3.47 -8.23
N GLY A 177 -20.46 -3.29 -8.81
CA GLY A 177 -19.71 -4.38 -9.45
C GLY A 177 -20.44 -5.05 -10.62
N LYS A 178 -21.41 -4.36 -11.21
CA LYS A 178 -22.16 -4.81 -12.38
C LYS A 178 -21.62 -4.10 -13.62
N PHE A 179 -21.18 -4.88 -14.60
CA PHE A 179 -20.84 -4.40 -15.94
C PHE A 179 -22.02 -4.69 -16.88
N SER A 180 -22.42 -3.72 -17.68
CA SER A 180 -23.41 -3.91 -18.75
C SER A 180 -23.05 -3.02 -19.93
N GLU A 181 -23.01 -3.58 -21.13
CA GLU A 181 -22.85 -2.80 -22.37
C GLU A 181 -24.16 -2.16 -22.83
N ALA A 182 -25.30 -2.69 -22.39
CA ALA A 182 -26.64 -2.25 -22.80
C ALA A 182 -27.23 -1.16 -21.88
N ASP A 183 -26.81 -1.11 -20.62
CA ASP A 183 -27.31 -0.16 -19.63
C ASP A 183 -26.30 0.97 -19.41
N PRO A 184 -26.58 2.21 -19.86
CA PRO A 184 -25.68 3.35 -19.68
C PRO A 184 -25.26 3.59 -18.22
N GLU A 185 -26.08 3.21 -17.24
CA GLU A 185 -25.75 3.39 -15.82
C GLU A 185 -24.56 2.52 -15.38
N TYR A 186 -24.36 1.37 -16.02
CA TYR A 186 -23.36 0.36 -15.64
C TYR A 186 -22.21 0.19 -16.65
N VAL A 187 -22.12 1.04 -17.68
CA VAL A 187 -20.94 1.11 -18.57
C VAL A 187 -19.85 1.95 -17.89
N PRO A 188 -18.67 1.40 -17.52
CA PRO A 188 -17.56 2.17 -16.98
C PRO A 188 -17.14 3.27 -17.95
N LEU A 189 -16.78 4.45 -17.43
CA LEU A 189 -16.37 5.60 -18.25
C LEU A 189 -15.27 5.24 -19.27
N LEU A 190 -14.31 4.40 -18.88
CA LEU A 190 -13.23 3.97 -19.77
C LEU A 190 -13.70 3.06 -20.91
N VAL A 191 -14.72 2.23 -20.68
CA VAL A 191 -15.31 1.37 -21.73
C VAL A 191 -16.06 2.20 -22.77
N ARG A 192 -16.62 3.34 -22.37
CA ARG A 192 -17.18 4.32 -23.31
C ARG A 192 -16.11 5.00 -24.20
N LEU A 193 -14.85 5.04 -23.75
CA LEU A 193 -13.75 5.72 -24.41
C LEU A 193 -12.86 4.76 -25.22
N VAL A 194 -12.72 3.52 -24.74
CA VAL A 194 -11.95 2.43 -25.37
C VAL A 194 -12.74 1.15 -25.14
N PRO A 195 -13.20 0.43 -26.18
CA PRO A 195 -13.89 -0.84 -26.00
C PRO A 195 -12.90 -1.86 -25.41
N LEU A 196 -13.02 -2.06 -24.09
CA LEU A 196 -12.18 -2.92 -23.29
C LEU A 196 -13.04 -4.09 -22.82
N ASP A 197 -12.46 -5.28 -22.86
CA ASP A 197 -13.10 -6.57 -22.55
C ASP A 197 -13.66 -6.62 -21.12
N ASP A 198 -14.78 -7.34 -20.92
CA ASP A 198 -15.51 -7.42 -19.65
C ASP A 198 -14.65 -8.02 -18.51
N THR A 199 -13.69 -8.87 -18.86
CA THR A 199 -12.72 -9.48 -17.95
C THR A 199 -11.87 -8.45 -17.20
N LEU A 200 -11.62 -7.26 -17.78
CA LEU A 200 -10.91 -6.16 -17.10
C LEU A 200 -11.75 -5.49 -16.02
N PHE A 201 -13.08 -5.62 -16.05
CA PHE A 201 -13.99 -4.91 -15.16
C PHE A 201 -14.76 -5.85 -14.21
N ALA A 202 -14.62 -7.16 -14.36
CA ALA A 202 -15.24 -8.19 -13.52
C ALA A 202 -14.40 -8.63 -12.30
N VAL A 203 -13.18 -8.12 -12.13
CA VAL A 203 -12.24 -8.49 -11.05
C VAL A 203 -12.39 -7.63 -9.80
N THR A 204 -11.76 -8.02 -8.68
CA THR A 204 -11.71 -7.18 -7.47
C THR A 204 -11.09 -5.82 -7.78
N LEU A 205 -11.76 -4.76 -7.33
CA LEU A 205 -11.42 -3.37 -7.66
C LEU A 205 -10.88 -2.69 -6.42
N ASN A 206 -9.63 -2.21 -6.41
CA ASN A 206 -9.18 -1.21 -5.43
C ASN A 206 -9.30 0.19 -6.03
N GLY A 207 -10.53 0.60 -6.31
CA GLY A 207 -10.85 1.81 -7.06
C GLY A 207 -10.79 1.65 -8.58
N GLY A 208 -10.45 0.45 -9.07
CA GLY A 208 -10.44 0.07 -10.49
C GLY A 208 -9.36 0.79 -11.31
N PRO A 209 -9.48 0.86 -12.65
CA PRO A 209 -8.46 1.44 -13.51
C PRO A 209 -8.10 2.92 -13.24
N LEU A 210 -8.99 3.66 -12.59
CA LEU A 210 -8.77 5.07 -12.20
C LEU A 210 -8.41 5.22 -10.72
N GLY A 211 -8.45 4.14 -9.94
CA GLY A 211 -7.95 4.06 -8.56
C GLY A 211 -6.54 4.62 -8.36
N PRO A 212 -5.60 4.50 -9.32
CA PRO A 212 -4.27 5.11 -9.20
C PRO A 212 -4.27 6.63 -8.92
N LEU A 213 -5.32 7.34 -9.32
CA LEU A 213 -5.51 8.77 -9.01
C LEU A 213 -5.71 9.00 -7.49
N SER A 214 -6.30 8.05 -6.76
CA SER A 214 -6.36 8.12 -5.29
C SER A 214 -5.08 7.58 -4.66
N TRP A 215 -4.53 6.46 -5.16
CA TRP A 215 -3.33 5.82 -4.61
C TRP A 215 -2.07 6.69 -4.65
N VAL A 216 -1.95 7.57 -5.66
CA VAL A 216 -0.80 8.49 -5.80
C VAL A 216 -0.67 9.45 -4.61
N MET A 217 -1.75 9.69 -3.85
CA MET A 217 -1.70 10.49 -2.63
C MET A 217 -0.68 9.92 -1.63
N MET A 218 -0.79 8.63 -1.29
CA MET A 218 0.10 7.98 -0.32
C MET A 218 1.56 8.07 -0.77
N LEU A 219 1.80 7.88 -2.06
CA LEU A 219 3.14 7.93 -2.65
C LEU A 219 3.74 9.35 -2.57
N LEU A 220 2.97 10.38 -2.97
CA LEU A 220 3.41 11.77 -2.91
C LEU A 220 3.62 12.23 -1.46
N PHE A 221 2.73 11.88 -0.53
CA PHE A 221 2.94 12.20 0.88
C PHE A 221 4.11 11.44 1.51
N GLY A 222 4.34 10.19 1.12
CA GLY A 222 5.56 9.46 1.48
C GLY A 222 6.82 10.18 1.02
N SER A 223 6.81 10.73 -0.19
CA SER A 223 7.93 11.53 -0.69
C SER A 223 8.14 12.83 0.12
N VAL A 224 7.08 13.41 0.69
CA VAL A 224 7.14 14.59 1.58
C VAL A 224 7.65 14.18 2.97
N ALA A 225 7.18 13.06 3.50
CA ALA A 225 7.64 12.51 4.77
C ALA A 225 9.14 12.23 4.75
N TYR A 226 9.65 11.72 3.62
CA TYR A 226 11.10 11.56 3.42
C TYR A 226 11.85 12.88 3.50
N ASP A 227 11.36 13.94 2.85
CA ASP A 227 12.02 15.26 2.90
C ASP A 227 12.05 15.80 4.33
N VAL A 228 10.96 15.67 5.10
CA VAL A 228 10.89 16.09 6.50
C VAL A 228 11.88 15.30 7.36
N LEU A 229 11.93 13.98 7.18
CA LEU A 229 12.85 13.10 7.91
C LEU A 229 14.32 13.38 7.57
N SER A 230 14.62 13.58 6.28
CA SER A 230 15.98 13.86 5.79
C SER A 230 16.53 15.21 6.23
N ALA A 231 15.66 16.15 6.62
CA ALA A 231 16.06 17.45 7.17
C ALA A 231 16.71 17.36 8.56
N LYS A 232 16.71 16.17 9.20
CA LYS A 232 17.36 15.89 10.50
C LYS A 232 16.93 16.84 11.63
N ASN A 233 15.74 17.44 11.54
CA ASN A 233 15.15 18.25 12.61
C ASN A 233 14.05 17.43 13.30
N GLU A 234 14.40 16.85 14.44
CA GLU A 234 13.55 15.88 15.15
C GLU A 234 12.23 16.47 15.61
N LYS A 235 12.27 17.65 16.26
CA LYS A 235 11.05 18.35 16.71
C LYS A 235 10.12 18.62 15.53
N ARG A 236 10.68 19.12 14.42
CA ARG A 236 9.91 19.40 13.20
C ARG A 236 9.36 18.12 12.56
N PHE A 237 10.09 17.01 12.61
CA PHE A 237 9.63 15.72 12.12
C PHE A 237 8.45 15.19 12.94
N VAL A 238 8.59 15.13 14.27
CA VAL A 238 7.53 14.68 15.19
C VAL A 238 6.27 15.53 15.01
N VAL A 239 6.40 16.86 15.04
CA VAL A 239 5.26 17.77 14.89
C VAL A 239 4.59 17.61 13.52
N GLN A 240 5.35 17.50 12.42
CA GLN A 240 4.73 17.35 11.10
C GLN A 240 4.10 15.98 10.89
N CYS A 241 4.70 14.90 11.38
CA CYS A 241 4.06 13.58 11.31
C CYS A 241 2.78 13.54 12.13
N ALA A 242 2.77 14.12 13.34
CA ALA A 242 1.56 14.21 14.14
C ALA A 242 0.50 15.10 13.48
N ALA A 243 0.88 16.28 12.98
CA ALA A 243 -0.04 17.22 12.35
C ALA A 243 -0.65 16.67 11.06
N TRP A 244 0.16 16.09 10.16
CA TRP A 244 -0.35 15.45 8.96
C TRP A 244 -1.16 14.19 9.29
N GLY A 245 -0.70 13.40 10.25
CA GLY A 245 -1.38 12.19 10.69
C GLY A 245 -2.79 12.47 11.19
N VAL A 246 -2.90 13.31 12.22
CA VAL A 246 -4.19 13.69 12.81
C VAL A 246 -5.04 14.50 11.83
N GLY A 247 -4.45 15.46 11.12
CA GLY A 247 -5.19 16.33 10.20
C GLY A 247 -5.81 15.58 9.02
N LEU A 248 -5.08 14.65 8.41
CA LEU A 248 -5.61 13.84 7.31
C LEU A 248 -6.61 12.79 7.78
N CYS A 249 -6.41 12.17 8.95
CA CYS A 249 -7.42 11.29 9.55
C CYS A 249 -8.71 12.05 9.87
N ALA A 250 -8.61 13.22 10.49
CA ALA A 250 -9.78 14.06 10.81
C ALA A 250 -10.51 14.48 9.53
N LEU A 251 -9.79 14.88 8.48
CA LEU A 251 -10.39 15.23 7.19
C LEU A 251 -11.04 14.03 6.49
N GLY A 252 -10.38 12.88 6.49
CA GLY A 252 -10.93 11.63 5.94
C GLY A 252 -12.22 11.23 6.65
N TYR A 253 -12.23 11.25 7.98
CA TYR A 253 -13.42 10.97 8.78
C TYR A 253 -14.54 12.01 8.57
N ALA A 254 -14.19 13.29 8.48
CA ALA A 254 -15.16 14.34 8.20
C ALA A 254 -15.83 14.18 6.82
N LEU A 255 -15.10 13.70 5.80
CA LEU A 255 -15.67 13.42 4.47
C LEU A 255 -16.48 12.13 4.42
N HIS A 256 -16.17 11.17 5.30
CA HIS A 256 -16.91 9.93 5.43
C HIS A 256 -18.34 10.17 5.93
N VAL A 257 -18.49 10.82 7.09
CA VAL A 257 -19.80 11.03 7.73
C VAL A 257 -20.79 11.80 6.85
N ALA A 258 -22.08 11.52 6.99
CA ALA A 258 -23.13 12.26 6.30
C ALA A 258 -23.18 13.73 6.74
N TRP A 259 -23.45 14.65 5.81
CA TRP A 259 -23.59 16.09 6.08
C TRP A 259 -25.05 16.51 5.98
N GLY A 260 -25.89 15.91 6.82
CA GLY A 260 -27.34 16.08 6.73
C GLY A 260 -27.84 15.68 5.33
N SER A 261 -28.63 16.56 4.71
CA SER A 261 -29.14 16.36 3.34
C SER A 261 -28.14 16.72 2.23
N ALA A 262 -27.02 17.39 2.55
CA ALA A 262 -26.10 17.91 1.54
C ALA A 262 -25.18 16.84 0.93
N LYS A 263 -24.85 15.80 1.71
CA LYS A 263 -23.96 14.70 1.29
C LYS A 263 -24.30 13.43 2.07
N PRO A 264 -24.58 12.29 1.42
CA PRO A 264 -24.74 11.02 2.10
C PRO A 264 -23.41 10.56 2.72
N GLU A 265 -23.45 9.51 3.53
CA GLU A 265 -22.24 8.84 3.99
C GLU A 265 -21.45 8.32 2.78
N TRP A 266 -20.14 8.54 2.79
CA TRP A 266 -19.25 8.01 1.76
C TRP A 266 -18.54 6.77 2.28
N PRO A 267 -18.46 5.69 1.48
CA PRO A 267 -17.86 4.44 1.92
C PRO A 267 -16.41 4.61 2.39
N PHE A 268 -16.03 3.77 3.34
CA PHE A 268 -14.69 3.78 3.92
C PHE A 268 -13.93 2.50 3.56
N SER A 269 -13.65 2.32 2.28
CA SER A 269 -13.08 1.07 1.77
C SER A 269 -12.05 1.28 0.68
N ALA A 270 -11.00 0.44 0.74
CA ALA A 270 -10.00 0.31 -0.31
C ALA A 270 -10.63 -0.09 -1.65
N ARG A 271 -11.82 -0.72 -1.63
CA ARG A 271 -12.52 -1.15 -2.84
C ARG A 271 -12.94 0.02 -3.72
N TYR A 272 -13.39 1.10 -3.09
CA TYR A 272 -13.97 2.23 -3.80
C TYR A 272 -13.01 3.41 -3.92
N MET A 273 -11.97 3.48 -3.07
CA MET A 273 -10.93 4.53 -3.10
C MET A 273 -11.48 5.97 -3.15
N THR A 274 -12.71 6.18 -2.67
CA THR A 274 -13.32 7.50 -2.51
C THR A 274 -12.50 8.34 -1.53
N ALA A 275 -12.63 9.66 -1.58
CA ALA A 275 -11.80 10.62 -0.86
C ALA A 275 -11.52 10.29 0.63
N PRO A 276 -12.48 9.77 1.44
CA PRO A 276 -12.21 9.40 2.83
C PRO A 276 -11.04 8.42 3.00
N PHE A 277 -10.94 7.42 2.13
CA PHE A 277 -9.97 6.34 2.23
C PHE A 277 -8.50 6.80 2.08
N PRO A 278 -8.06 7.41 0.95
CA PRO A 278 -6.66 7.81 0.80
C PRO A 278 -6.25 8.88 1.82
N LEU A 279 -7.19 9.74 2.24
CA LEU A 279 -6.94 10.73 3.30
C LEU A 279 -6.64 10.06 4.64
N TRP A 280 -7.56 9.22 5.10
CA TRP A 280 -7.41 8.49 6.34
C TRP A 280 -6.17 7.61 6.34
N SER A 281 -6.00 6.81 5.29
CA SER A 281 -4.88 5.89 5.15
C SER A 281 -3.54 6.64 5.10
N THR A 282 -3.45 7.79 4.41
CA THR A 282 -2.23 8.62 4.43
C THR A 282 -1.96 9.19 5.82
N GLY A 283 -3.00 9.62 6.54
CA GLY A 283 -2.89 10.05 7.93
C GLY A 283 -2.31 8.95 8.83
N LEU A 284 -2.87 7.74 8.74
CA LEU A 284 -2.35 6.57 9.45
C LEU A 284 -0.90 6.25 9.07
N CYS A 285 -0.50 6.39 7.81
CA CYS A 285 0.89 6.20 7.39
C CYS A 285 1.86 7.13 8.12
N PHE A 286 1.49 8.41 8.32
CA PHE A 286 2.31 9.35 9.09
C PHE A 286 2.39 8.97 10.57
N LEU A 287 1.27 8.54 11.17
CA LEU A 287 1.23 8.11 12.56
C LEU A 287 2.06 6.84 12.79
N GLN A 288 1.99 5.88 11.85
CA GLN A 288 2.80 4.67 11.89
C GLN A 288 4.29 4.98 11.68
N LEU A 289 4.63 5.86 10.73
CA LEU A 289 6.00 6.34 10.57
C LEU A 289 6.52 6.99 11.87
N LEU A 290 5.70 7.81 12.53
CA LEU A 290 6.05 8.41 13.81
C LEU A 290 6.24 7.36 14.90
N ALA A 291 5.34 6.38 15.01
CA ALA A 291 5.44 5.29 15.96
C ALA A 291 6.73 4.49 15.76
N PHE A 292 7.05 4.09 14.53
CA PHE A 292 8.30 3.38 14.23
C PHE A 292 9.54 4.24 14.44
N TYR A 293 9.49 5.55 14.21
CA TYR A 293 10.58 6.45 14.56
C TYR A 293 10.83 6.47 16.07
N LEU A 294 9.77 6.60 16.88
CA LEU A 294 9.89 6.57 18.34
C LEU A 294 10.38 5.20 18.84
N LEU A 295 9.80 4.10 18.36
CA LEU A 295 10.18 2.75 18.77
C LEU A 295 11.62 2.42 18.35
N CYS A 296 11.96 2.59 17.07
CA CYS A 296 13.22 2.08 16.52
C CYS A 296 14.40 3.03 16.69
N ASP A 297 14.18 4.35 16.54
CA ASP A 297 15.24 5.35 16.53
C ASP A 297 15.40 6.05 17.90
N LYS A 298 14.34 6.11 18.73
CA LYS A 298 14.43 6.67 20.10
C LYS A 298 14.54 5.61 21.18
N LEU A 299 13.71 4.57 21.13
CA LEU A 299 13.68 3.51 22.13
C LEU A 299 14.56 2.31 21.76
N ASN A 300 15.14 2.28 20.56
CA ASN A 300 15.95 1.18 20.03
C ASN A 300 15.23 -0.19 20.00
N ILE A 301 13.90 -0.21 19.99
CA ILE A 301 13.06 -1.41 19.85
C ILE A 301 13.00 -1.78 18.37
N ARG A 302 13.48 -2.96 18.02
CA ARG A 302 13.59 -3.42 16.63
C ARG A 302 13.23 -4.90 16.54
N VAL A 303 12.53 -5.26 15.47
CA VAL A 303 12.27 -6.66 15.12
C VAL A 303 13.37 -7.08 14.13
N PRO A 304 14.26 -8.03 14.49
CA PRO A 304 15.41 -8.37 13.65
C PRO A 304 15.04 -8.79 12.21
N THR A 305 13.99 -9.61 12.08
CA THR A 305 13.51 -10.11 10.78
C THR A 305 13.00 -9.00 9.88
N PHE A 306 12.36 -7.96 10.42
CA PHE A 306 11.83 -6.84 9.63
C PHE A 306 12.92 -6.06 8.90
N THR A 307 14.11 -5.93 9.48
CA THR A 307 15.23 -5.27 8.79
C THR A 307 15.58 -6.03 7.52
N SER A 308 15.70 -7.36 7.62
CA SER A 308 16.04 -8.26 6.52
C SER A 308 14.99 -8.25 5.43
N VAL A 309 13.73 -8.38 5.83
CA VAL A 309 12.57 -8.37 4.91
C VAL A 309 12.45 -7.02 4.20
N GLY A 310 12.60 -5.91 4.92
CA GLY A 310 12.51 -4.55 4.38
C GLY A 310 13.58 -4.17 3.34
N MET A 311 14.59 -5.03 3.12
CA MET A 311 15.62 -4.83 2.08
C MET A 311 15.23 -5.35 0.71
N ASN A 312 14.41 -6.39 0.64
CA ASN A 312 13.93 -6.99 -0.61
C ASN A 312 12.40 -7.09 -0.63
N PRO A 313 11.66 -6.04 -0.25
CA PRO A 313 10.25 -6.17 0.09
C PRO A 313 9.41 -6.62 -1.11
N LEU A 314 9.68 -6.07 -2.29
CA LEU A 314 8.93 -6.38 -3.51
C LEU A 314 9.21 -7.79 -4.04
N ALA A 315 10.45 -8.27 -3.93
CA ALA A 315 10.79 -9.63 -4.33
C ALA A 315 10.13 -10.67 -3.41
N LEU A 316 10.12 -10.40 -2.09
CA LEU A 316 9.45 -11.25 -1.11
C LEU A 316 7.93 -11.21 -1.27
N TYR A 317 7.38 -10.05 -1.64
CA TYR A 317 5.96 -9.91 -1.98
C TYR A 317 5.56 -10.75 -3.19
N ILE A 318 6.38 -10.80 -4.25
CA ILE A 318 6.08 -11.65 -5.42
C ILE A 318 6.24 -13.13 -5.05
N PHE A 319 7.28 -13.47 -4.29
CA PHE A 319 7.55 -14.84 -3.89
C PHE A 319 6.44 -15.44 -3.01
N GLN A 320 5.83 -14.66 -2.11
CA GLN A 320 4.71 -15.16 -1.31
C GLN A 320 3.49 -15.53 -2.15
N SER A 321 3.18 -14.77 -3.20
CA SER A 321 1.99 -15.04 -4.02
C SER A 321 2.16 -16.34 -4.78
N LEU A 322 3.36 -16.56 -5.36
CA LEU A 322 3.70 -17.85 -5.97
C LEU A 322 3.62 -19.01 -4.97
N PHE A 323 3.99 -18.79 -3.70
CA PHE A 323 3.85 -19.81 -2.68
C PHE A 323 2.38 -20.09 -2.35
N LEU A 324 1.56 -19.05 -2.20
CA LEU A 324 0.13 -19.20 -1.89
C LEU A 324 -0.61 -19.88 -3.05
N ASP A 325 -0.30 -19.53 -4.29
CA ASP A 325 -0.89 -20.18 -5.48
C ASP A 325 -0.58 -21.68 -5.52
N VAL A 326 0.64 -22.09 -5.14
CA VAL A 326 1.01 -23.51 -5.03
C VAL A 326 0.36 -24.18 -3.82
N ALA A 327 0.08 -23.42 -2.76
CA ALA A 327 -0.54 -23.91 -1.54
C ALA A 327 -2.08 -23.94 -1.62
N ASP A 328 -2.71 -23.32 -2.63
CA ASP A 328 -4.16 -23.37 -2.83
C ASP A 328 -4.66 -24.80 -3.13
N ASP A 329 -3.80 -25.67 -3.68
CA ASP A 329 -4.10 -27.11 -3.86
C ASP A 329 -4.12 -27.89 -2.53
N PHE A 330 -3.69 -27.27 -1.44
CA PHE A 330 -3.62 -27.89 -0.12
C PHE A 330 -4.98 -27.77 0.55
N ALA A 331 -5.70 -28.88 0.79
CA ALA A 331 -7.03 -28.91 1.40
C ALA A 331 -7.05 -28.27 2.81
N PRO A 332 -7.28 -26.95 2.94
CA PRO A 332 -6.91 -26.22 4.13
C PRO A 332 -7.96 -26.41 5.23
N GLU A 333 -9.18 -26.79 4.85
CA GLU A 333 -10.28 -27.16 5.73
C GLU A 333 -9.93 -28.33 6.66
N GLN A 334 -8.94 -29.16 6.33
CA GLN A 334 -8.52 -30.29 7.16
C GLN A 334 -7.45 -29.92 8.20
N LEU A 335 -6.96 -28.69 8.21
CA LEU A 335 -5.94 -28.24 9.14
C LEU A 335 -6.43 -28.31 10.59
N SER A 336 -5.56 -28.80 11.48
CA SER A 336 -5.74 -28.66 12.92
C SER A 336 -5.35 -27.26 13.37
N LEU A 337 -5.88 -26.81 14.53
CA LEU A 337 -5.52 -25.50 15.10
C LEU A 337 -4.00 -25.31 15.22
N PHE A 338 -3.30 -26.36 15.69
CA PHE A 338 -1.85 -26.34 15.84
C PHE A 338 -1.12 -26.17 14.50
N VAL A 339 -1.57 -26.90 13.46
CA VAL A 339 -0.95 -26.82 12.13
C VAL A 339 -1.25 -25.48 11.46
N GLY A 340 -2.45 -24.91 11.62
CA GLY A 340 -2.76 -23.57 11.09
C GLY A 340 -1.88 -22.49 11.71
N VAL A 341 -1.80 -22.44 13.04
CA VAL A 341 -1.01 -21.43 13.76
C VAL A 341 0.49 -21.59 13.50
N LEU A 342 1.04 -22.79 13.68
CA LEU A 342 2.47 -23.02 13.42
C LEU A 342 2.81 -22.96 11.93
N GLY A 343 1.88 -23.33 11.05
CA GLY A 343 2.03 -23.23 9.60
C GLY A 343 2.28 -21.79 9.17
N PHE A 344 1.54 -20.82 9.73
CA PHE A 344 1.80 -19.41 9.47
C PHE A 344 3.20 -18.97 9.95
N PHE A 345 3.63 -19.38 11.15
CA PHE A 345 4.97 -19.03 11.64
C PHE A 345 6.09 -19.71 10.84
N ALA A 346 5.88 -20.93 10.36
CA ALA A 346 6.79 -21.62 9.45
C ALA A 346 6.87 -20.90 8.10
N PHE A 347 5.73 -20.47 7.56
CA PHE A 347 5.64 -19.67 6.34
C PHE A 347 6.39 -18.34 6.49
N TRP A 348 6.15 -17.59 7.57
CA TRP A 348 6.92 -16.38 7.88
C TRP A 348 8.41 -16.68 8.05
N GLY A 349 8.76 -17.77 8.75
CA GLY A 349 10.13 -18.21 8.95
C GLY A 349 10.86 -18.48 7.64
N LEU A 350 10.18 -19.09 6.66
CA LEU A 350 10.70 -19.32 5.32
C LEU A 350 10.97 -17.99 4.58
N ILE A 351 10.01 -17.06 4.58
CA ILE A 351 10.17 -15.74 3.95
C ILE A 351 11.28 -14.92 4.63
N ALA A 352 11.29 -14.87 5.97
CA ALA A 352 12.29 -14.16 6.74
C ALA A 352 13.68 -14.80 6.59
N GLY A 353 13.75 -16.13 6.51
CA GLY A 353 14.98 -16.89 6.25
C GLY A 353 15.54 -16.59 4.87
N ALA A 354 14.70 -16.61 3.82
CA ALA A 354 15.08 -16.20 2.47
C ALA A 354 15.57 -14.74 2.45
N ALA A 355 14.85 -13.82 3.11
CA ALA A 355 15.25 -12.42 3.23
C ALA A 355 16.61 -12.26 3.92
N TYR A 356 16.84 -13.02 5.00
CA TYR A 356 18.10 -13.03 5.72
C TYR A 356 19.25 -13.60 4.88
N TYR A 357 19.00 -14.68 4.12
CA TYR A 357 19.97 -15.24 3.19
C TYR A 357 20.39 -14.21 2.12
N LEU A 358 19.42 -13.58 1.46
CA LEU A 358 19.67 -12.54 0.46
C LEU A 358 20.48 -11.37 1.06
N HIS A 359 20.13 -10.95 2.27
CA HIS A 359 20.86 -9.92 2.99
C HIS A 359 22.31 -10.32 3.26
N ARG A 360 22.55 -11.53 3.77
CA ARG A 360 23.89 -12.05 4.06
C ARG A 360 24.76 -12.11 2.81
N LYS A 361 24.16 -12.44 1.66
CA LYS A 361 24.81 -12.47 0.34
C LYS A 361 24.89 -11.09 -0.33
N ARG A 362 24.39 -10.03 0.32
CA ARG A 362 24.30 -8.66 -0.23
C ARG A 362 23.55 -8.59 -1.57
N ILE A 363 22.58 -9.47 -1.76
CA ILE A 363 21.72 -9.50 -2.95
C ILE A 363 20.53 -8.58 -2.68
N TYR A 364 20.42 -7.52 -3.48
CA TYR A 364 19.34 -6.54 -3.42
C TYR A 364 18.63 -6.48 -4.77
N ILE A 365 17.48 -7.13 -4.85
CA ILE A 365 16.67 -7.16 -6.05
C ILE A 365 15.98 -5.80 -6.17
N LYS A 366 16.42 -5.02 -7.16
CA LYS A 366 15.83 -3.72 -7.51
C LYS A 366 15.17 -3.87 -8.87
N LEU A 367 13.85 -3.73 -8.89
CA LEU A 367 13.06 -3.60 -10.13
C LEU A 367 13.14 -2.16 -10.66
#